data_AF-A0A5E7PA64-F1
#
_entry.id   AF-A0A5E7PA64-F1
#
_cell.length_a   1.000
_cell.length_b   1.000
_cell.length_c   1.000
_cell.angle_alpha   90.00
_cell.angle_beta   90.00
_cell.angle_gamma   90.00
#
_symmetry.space_group_name_H-M   'P 1'
#
loop_
_entity.id
_entity.type
_entity.pdbx_description
1 polymer ?
#
loop_
_entity_poly.entity_id
_entity_poly.type
_entity_poly.pdbx_seq_one_letter_code
_entity_poly.pdbx_strand_id
1 'polypeptide(L)'
;MSLELRQRLDAGDIDIALIKREPDSGPAWATWPERLVWVKGVDFDSSSGVLQLTLFPQGCLYRQRAIRELHVVQGPWRVVLVSREGVLSGELGVDSNGQV
;
A
#
# COMPACT_ATOMS: atom_id res chain seq x y z
N MET A 1 12.04 -5.38 -4.67
CA MET A 1 12.29 -6.09 -3.39
C MET A 1 11.43 -7.34 -3.26
N SER A 2 10.09 -7.31 -3.20
CA SER A 2 9.29 -8.55 -3.12
C SER A 2 9.38 -9.45 -4.36
N LEU A 3 9.47 -8.87 -5.56
CA LEU A 3 9.57 -9.62 -6.82
C LEU A 3 10.88 -10.43 -6.91
N GLU A 4 12.00 -9.83 -6.52
CA GLU A 4 13.31 -10.48 -6.54
C GLU A 4 13.37 -11.64 -5.54
N LEU A 5 12.85 -11.44 -4.32
CA LEU A 5 12.75 -12.52 -3.33
C LEU A 5 11.88 -13.66 -3.86
N ARG A 6 10.80 -13.35 -4.57
CA ARG A 6 9.96 -14.38 -5.18
C ARG A 6 10.72 -15.15 -6.27
N GLN A 7 11.44 -14.46 -7.15
CA GLN A 7 12.23 -15.09 -8.20
C GLN A 7 13.31 -16.02 -7.64
N ARG A 8 14.02 -15.57 -6.59
CA ARG A 8 15.04 -16.38 -5.91
C ARG A 8 14.45 -17.59 -5.20
N LEU A 9 13.27 -17.45 -4.59
CA LEU A 9 12.53 -18.58 -4.00
C LEU A 9 12.13 -19.60 -5.08
N ASP A 10 11.60 -19.13 -6.21
CA ASP A 10 11.18 -19.98 -7.32
C ASP A 10 12.38 -20.66 -8.02
N ALA A 11 13.55 -20.02 -8.03
CA ALA A 11 14.81 -20.59 -8.54
C ALA A 11 15.46 -21.60 -7.57
N GLY A 12 15.00 -21.66 -6.31
CA GLY A 12 15.62 -22.47 -5.26
C GLY A 12 16.91 -21.87 -4.68
N ASP A 13 17.20 -20.59 -4.96
CA ASP A 13 18.36 -19.87 -4.41
C ASP A 13 18.21 -19.56 -2.92
N ILE A 14 16.96 -19.54 -2.43
CA ILE A 14 16.59 -19.38 -1.03
C ILE A 14 15.46 -20.35 -0.69
N ASP A 15 15.51 -20.92 0.51
CA ASP A 15 14.50 -21.90 0.96
C ASP A 15 13.22 -21.23 1.46
N ILE A 16 13.35 -20.02 2.04
CA ILE A 16 12.25 -19.30 2.68
C ILE A 16 12.34 -17.82 2.32
N ALA A 17 11.19 -17.22 1.98
CA ALA A 17 11.05 -15.79 1.79
C ALA A 17 9.77 -15.27 2.44
N LEU A 18 9.88 -14.14 3.15
CA LEU A 18 8.72 -13.36 3.57
C LEU A 18 8.40 -12.33 2.49
N ILE A 19 7.26 -12.50 1.81
CA ILE A 19 6.84 -11.65 0.70
C ILE A 19 5.45 -11.07 0.91
N LYS A 20 5.27 -9.81 0.51
CA LYS A 20 3.95 -9.19 0.38
C LYS A 20 3.30 -9.65 -0.91
N ARG A 21 2.04 -10.08 -0.84
CA ARG A 21 1.27 -10.68 -1.94
C ARG A 21 -0.21 -10.34 -1.83
N GLU A 22 -0.94 -10.44 -2.93
CA GLU A 22 -2.41 -10.37 -2.90
C GLU A 22 -3.01 -11.63 -2.27
N PRO A 23 -4.26 -11.58 -1.79
CA PRO A 23 -5.04 -12.77 -1.50
C PRO A 23 -5.01 -13.71 -2.70
N ASP A 24 -5.07 -15.01 -2.41
CA ASP A 24 -5.19 -16.05 -3.44
C ASP A 24 -4.03 -16.14 -4.46
N SER A 25 -2.89 -15.48 -4.20
CA SER A 25 -1.69 -15.55 -5.06
C SER A 25 -0.94 -16.91 -5.02
N GLY A 26 -1.63 -18.02 -4.74
CA GLY A 26 -1.06 -19.38 -4.67
C GLY A 26 -0.79 -19.94 -3.26
N PRO A 27 -0.07 -21.06 -3.13
CA PRO A 27 0.22 -21.67 -1.84
C PRO A 27 1.16 -20.80 -0.98
N ALA A 28 1.04 -20.93 0.34
CA ALA A 28 1.94 -20.33 1.33
C ALA A 28 1.98 -21.23 2.56
N TRP A 29 3.13 -21.29 3.22
CA TRP A 29 3.26 -22.06 4.47
C TRP A 29 2.50 -21.40 5.62
N ALA A 30 2.53 -20.07 5.66
CA ALA A 30 1.80 -19.26 6.61
C ALA A 30 1.44 -17.91 5.97
N THR A 31 0.33 -17.33 6.43
CA THR A 31 -0.13 -16.01 5.95
C THR A 31 -0.55 -15.17 7.14
N TRP A 32 -0.25 -13.88 7.07
CA TRP A 32 -0.68 -12.88 8.05
C TRP A 32 -1.43 -11.78 7.30
N PRO A 33 -2.71 -11.55 7.60
CA PRO A 33 -3.46 -10.47 6.99
C PRO A 33 -2.91 -9.12 7.47
N GLU A 34 -2.64 -8.24 6.54
CA GLU A 34 -2.24 -6.86 6.82
C GLU A 34 -3.39 -5.92 6.51
N ARG A 35 -3.80 -5.12 7.50
CA ARG A 35 -4.81 -4.08 7.31
C ARG A 35 -4.13 -2.81 6.81
N LEU A 36 -4.46 -2.41 5.59
CA LEU A 36 -4.04 -1.12 5.06
C LEU A 36 -4.95 -0.02 5.57
N VAL A 37 -4.34 1.10 5.94
CA VAL A 37 -5.02 2.29 6.42
C VAL A 37 -4.55 3.50 5.62
N TRP A 38 -5.45 4.44 5.40
CA TRP A 38 -5.08 5.77 4.93
C TRP A 38 -4.60 6.59 6.12
N VAL A 39 -3.64 7.45 5.86
CA VAL A 39 -3.00 8.26 6.88
C VAL A 39 -2.76 9.64 6.31
N LYS A 40 -2.88 10.63 7.17
CA LYS A 40 -2.78 12.04 6.82
C LYS A 40 -1.91 12.76 7.84
N GLY A 41 -1.34 13.90 7.45
CA GLY A 41 -0.74 14.81 8.41
C GLY A 41 -1.80 15.34 9.40
N VAL A 42 -1.37 15.70 10.61
CA VAL A 42 -2.27 16.25 11.65
C VAL A 42 -3.06 17.44 11.09
N ASP A 43 -2.36 18.35 10.43
CA ASP A 43 -2.94 19.57 9.84
C ASP A 43 -3.45 19.38 8.40
N PHE A 44 -3.58 18.14 7.93
CA PHE A 44 -4.10 17.88 6.58
C PHE A 44 -5.62 18.08 6.52
N ASP A 45 -6.05 18.95 5.61
CA ASP A 45 -7.44 19.26 5.28
C ASP A 45 -7.85 18.59 3.95
N SER A 46 -8.78 17.64 4.03
CA SER A 46 -9.34 16.89 2.90
C SER A 46 -10.39 17.66 2.11
N SER A 47 -10.91 18.78 2.63
CA SER A 47 -11.95 19.59 1.96
C SER A 47 -11.43 20.31 0.71
N SER A 48 -10.11 20.31 0.50
CA SER A 48 -9.37 21.01 -0.55
C SER A 48 -9.47 20.35 -1.94
N GLY A 49 -10.67 19.98 -2.39
CA GLY A 49 -10.93 19.57 -3.78
C GLY A 49 -10.15 18.33 -4.26
N VAL A 50 -8.93 18.52 -4.77
CA VAL A 50 -8.09 17.45 -5.35
C VAL A 50 -7.16 16.84 -4.30
N LEU A 51 -7.38 15.58 -3.96
CA LEU A 51 -6.57 14.84 -2.99
C LEU A 51 -5.12 14.67 -3.48
N GLN A 52 -4.17 15.18 -2.70
CA GLN A 52 -2.74 15.10 -3.00
C GLN A 52 -2.11 13.91 -2.31
N LEU A 53 -1.57 12.97 -3.09
CA LEU A 53 -1.12 11.68 -2.59
C LEU A 53 0.39 11.51 -2.67
N THR A 54 0.95 10.95 -1.60
CA THR A 54 2.27 10.32 -1.59
C THR A 54 2.08 8.82 -1.73
N LEU A 55 2.62 8.22 -2.79
CA LEU A 55 2.50 6.78 -3.03
C LEU A 55 3.87 6.13 -3.25
N PHE A 56 3.94 4.82 -3.07
CA PHE A 56 5.08 4.04 -3.51
C PHE A 56 5.30 4.11 -5.04
N PRO A 57 6.45 3.70 -5.58
CA PRO A 57 6.65 3.63 -7.03
C PRO A 57 5.66 2.69 -7.71
N GLN A 58 5.52 2.86 -9.02
CA GLN A 58 4.73 1.94 -9.86
C GLN A 58 5.24 0.50 -9.72
N GLY A 59 4.30 -0.46 -9.76
CA GLY A 59 4.61 -1.88 -9.55
C GLY A 59 4.66 -2.30 -8.08
N CYS A 60 4.54 -1.36 -7.12
CA CYS A 60 4.34 -1.71 -5.72
C CYS A 60 2.89 -2.16 -5.46
N LEU A 61 2.74 -3.29 -4.76
CA LEU A 61 1.46 -3.85 -4.33
C LEU A 61 0.55 -2.81 -3.63
N TYR A 62 1.12 -2.00 -2.73
CA TYR A 62 0.37 -1.00 -1.99
C TYR A 62 -0.14 0.13 -2.87
N ARG A 63 0.67 0.58 -3.84
CA ARG A 63 0.21 1.58 -4.81
C ARG A 63 -0.92 1.03 -5.66
N GLN A 64 -0.82 -0.22 -6.10
CA GLN A 64 -1.89 -0.85 -6.87
C GLN A 64 -3.19 -0.92 -6.08
N ARG A 65 -3.14 -1.33 -4.80
CA ARG A 65 -4.31 -1.31 -3.91
C ARG A 65 -4.87 0.10 -3.71
N ALA A 66 -4.02 1.06 -3.35
CA ALA A 66 -4.43 2.44 -3.15
C ALA A 66 -5.15 3.01 -4.39
N ILE A 67 -4.62 2.78 -5.60
CA ILE A 67 -5.25 3.22 -6.85
C ILE A 67 -6.59 2.52 -7.08
N ARG A 68 -6.72 1.23 -6.78
CA ARG A 68 -8.01 0.51 -6.90
C ARG A 68 -9.07 1.10 -5.99
N GLU A 69 -8.73 1.38 -4.73
CA GLU A 69 -9.66 2.02 -3.78
C GLU A 69 -10.06 3.43 -4.25
N LEU A 70 -9.10 4.23 -4.73
CA LEU A 70 -9.38 5.57 -5.25
C LEU A 70 -10.26 5.55 -6.50
N HIS A 71 -10.14 4.52 -7.34
CA HIS A 71 -11.00 4.34 -8.49
C HIS A 71 -12.47 4.09 -8.10
N VAL A 72 -12.71 3.42 -6.97
CA VAL A 72 -14.06 3.18 -6.45
C VAL A 72 -14.70 4.47 -5.94
N VAL A 73 -13.92 5.33 -5.27
CA VAL A 73 -14.40 6.58 -4.65
C VAL A 73 -14.68 7.69 -5.68
N GLN A 74 -14.13 7.61 -6.90
CA GLN A 74 -14.38 8.52 -8.03
C GLN A 74 -14.09 10.03 -7.79
N GLY A 75 -13.45 10.39 -6.67
CA GLY A 75 -13.03 11.77 -6.39
C GLY A 75 -11.77 12.17 -7.16
N PRO A 76 -11.51 13.47 -7.36
CA PRO A 76 -10.30 13.93 -8.02
C PRO A 76 -9.08 13.77 -7.10
N TRP A 77 -8.02 13.14 -7.61
CA TRP A 77 -6.76 12.96 -6.89
C TRP A 77 -5.57 13.08 -7.83
N ARG A 78 -4.39 13.39 -7.28
CA ARG A 78 -3.13 13.39 -8.02
C ARG A 78 -1.97 12.93 -7.14
N VAL A 79 -0.98 12.28 -7.75
CA VAL A 79 0.27 11.93 -7.07
C VAL A 79 1.19 13.15 -7.08
N VAL A 80 1.58 13.64 -5.90
CA VAL A 80 2.50 14.77 -5.75
C VAL A 80 3.90 14.31 -5.35
N LEU A 81 4.02 13.13 -4.74
CA LEU A 81 5.28 12.56 -4.29
C LEU A 81 5.30 11.04 -4.50
N VAL A 82 6.47 10.53 -4.90
CA VAL A 82 6.74 9.09 -4.98
C VAL A 82 7.94 8.76 -4.08
N SER A 83 7.73 7.91 -3.09
CA SER A 83 8.78 7.51 -2.13
C SER A 83 8.92 6.00 -2.05
N ARG A 84 10.16 5.50 -1.99
CA ARG A 84 10.47 4.09 -1.72
C ARG A 84 10.59 3.78 -0.23
N GLU A 85 10.74 4.84 0.56
CA GLU A 85 10.99 4.77 1.99
C GLU A 85 9.64 4.95 2.67
N GLY A 86 9.31 4.02 3.57
CA GLY A 86 8.10 4.11 4.37
C GLY A 86 8.21 5.29 5.32
N VAL A 87 7.95 6.50 4.84
CA VAL A 87 7.55 7.59 5.73
C VAL A 87 6.20 7.14 6.26
N LEU A 88 6.19 6.61 7.48
CA LEU A 88 5.10 6.53 8.47
C LEU A 88 5.59 5.73 9.69
N SER A 89 6.49 6.32 10.47
CA SER A 89 6.53 6.07 11.91
C SER A 89 5.78 7.23 12.55
N GLY A 90 4.48 7.04 12.72
CA GLY A 90 3.60 7.92 13.46
C GLY A 90 2.38 7.10 13.85
N GLU A 91 2.26 6.78 15.13
CA GLU A 91 1.08 6.13 15.68
C GLU A 91 -0.13 7.02 15.42
N LEU A 92 -1.09 6.56 14.61
CA LEU A 92 -2.37 7.24 14.43
C LEU A 92 -3.50 6.21 14.38
N GLY A 93 -4.50 6.46 15.23
CA GLY A 93 -5.70 5.66 15.38
C GLY A 93 -6.59 5.70 14.14
N VAL A 94 -7.28 4.59 13.93
CA VAL A 94 -8.27 4.36 12.86
C VAL A 94 -9.53 5.18 13.15
N ASP A 95 -9.98 5.97 12.18
CA ASP A 95 -11.41 6.23 12.02
C ASP A 95 -11.99 5.23 11.00
N SER A 96 -13.10 4.62 11.37
CA SER A 96 -13.79 3.59 10.59
C SER A 96 -14.90 4.15 9.70
N ASN A 97 -14.90 5.46 9.40
CA ASN A 97 -16.14 6.12 8.99
C ASN A 97 -16.21 6.72 7.59
N GLY A 98 -15.21 6.54 6.72
CA GLY A 98 -15.40 6.69 5.26
C GLY A 98 -16.19 7.94 4.83
N GLN A 99 -15.95 9.08 5.46
CA GLN A 99 -16.58 10.35 5.12
C GLN A 99 -15.45 11.35 4.85
N VAL A 100 -15.60 12.02 3.71
CA VAL A 100 -14.70 12.99 3.08
C VAL A 100 -14.33 14.16 3.99
#